data_AF-A0A0F9HFC5-F1
#
_entry.id   AF-A0A0F9HFC5-F1
#
_cell.length_a   1.000
_cell.length_b   1.000
_cell.length_c   1.000
_cell.angle_alpha   90.00
_cell.angle_beta   90.00
_cell.angle_gamma   90.00
#
_symmetry.space_group_name_H-M   'P 1'
#
loop_
_entity.id
_entity.type
_entity.pdbx_description
1 polymer ?
#
loop_
_entity_poly.entity_id
_entity_poly.type
_entity_poly.pdbx_seq_one_letter_code
_entity_poly.pdbx_strand_id
1 'polypeptide(L)'
;MNEITYVDNGRIEYCPLWWHKEGLRQTATGYGLKLTTPYKTEYNGRMYRVYAACVSNVGSLYILSKGKRLVLRNEDISEVTH
;
A
#
# COMPACT_ATOMS: atom_id res chain seq x y z
N MET A 1 -22.97 -2.71 -4.80
CA MET A 1 -22.51 -2.93 -3.40
C MET A 1 -21.03 -3.30 -3.48
N ASN A 2 -20.12 -2.38 -3.13
CA ASN A 2 -18.68 -2.67 -3.16
C ASN A 2 -18.30 -3.31 -1.83
N GLU A 3 -18.10 -4.62 -1.84
CA GLU A 3 -17.54 -5.37 -0.72
C GLU A 3 -16.07 -4.93 -0.54
N ILE A 4 -15.77 -4.26 0.58
CA ILE A 4 -14.40 -3.91 0.94
C ILE A 4 -13.82 -5.11 1.67
N THR A 5 -12.84 -5.76 1.05
CA THR A 5 -12.10 -6.86 1.67
C THR A 5 -10.83 -6.30 2.32
N TYR A 6 -10.59 -6.68 3.57
CA TYR A 6 -9.44 -6.25 4.37
C TYR A 6 -8.32 -7.29 4.34
N VAL A 7 -7.09 -6.86 4.55
CA VAL A 7 -5.92 -7.74 4.65
C VAL A 7 -5.71 -8.04 6.13
N ASP A 8 -5.97 -9.26 6.57
CA ASP A 8 -5.78 -9.61 7.98
C ASP A 8 -4.28 -9.74 8.31
N ASN A 9 -3.82 -8.94 9.27
CA ASN A 9 -2.56 -9.07 10.01
C ASN A 9 -1.30 -9.41 9.17
N GLY A 10 -1.14 -8.77 8.01
CA GLY A 10 -0.08 -9.09 7.05
C GLY A 10 1.26 -8.48 7.43
N ARG A 11 2.33 -9.29 7.46
CA ARG A 11 3.71 -8.80 7.63
C ARG A 11 4.03 -7.74 6.59
N ILE A 12 4.48 -6.56 7.03
CA ILE A 12 4.94 -5.49 6.14
C ILE A 12 6.45 -5.58 5.97
N GLU A 13 6.91 -5.45 4.73
CA GLU A 13 8.33 -5.43 4.37
C GLU A 13 8.67 -4.15 3.60
N TYR A 14 9.78 -3.52 3.97
CA TYR A 14 10.33 -2.37 3.25
C TYR A 14 11.12 -2.84 2.02
N CYS A 15 10.59 -2.56 0.83
CA CYS A 15 11.09 -2.98 -0.48
C CYS A 15 11.11 -1.78 -1.46
N PRO A 16 11.95 -0.75 -1.21
CA PRO A 16 12.00 0.46 -2.02
C PRO A 16 12.46 0.17 -3.45
N LEU A 17 11.97 0.97 -4.39
CA LEU A 17 12.47 0.98 -5.76
C LEU A 17 13.70 1.89 -5.82
N TRP A 18 14.51 1.77 -6.88
CA TRP A 18 15.70 2.62 -7.03
C TRP A 18 15.36 4.11 -6.87
N TRP A 19 14.26 4.57 -7.48
CA TRP A 19 13.84 5.97 -7.41
C TRP A 19 13.28 6.38 -6.04
N HIS A 20 12.78 5.42 -5.25
CA HIS A 20 12.44 5.70 -3.84
C HIS A 20 13.71 5.98 -3.02
N LYS A 21 14.82 5.28 -3.31
CA LYS A 21 16.11 5.51 -2.64
C LYS A 21 16.71 6.87 -3.01
N GLU A 22 16.50 7.30 -4.25
CA GLU A 22 16.89 8.63 -4.76
C GLU A 22 15.96 9.77 -4.31
N GLY A 23 14.91 9.49 -3.53
CA GLY A 23 13.96 10.52 -3.06
C GLY A 23 13.08 11.11 -4.16
N LEU A 24 13.00 10.47 -5.33
CA LEU A 24 12.18 10.92 -6.45
C LEU A 24 10.70 10.65 -6.19
N ARG A 25 9.83 11.49 -6.74
CA ARG A 25 8.37 11.37 -6.61
C ARG A 25 7.76 10.86 -7.89
N GLN A 26 6.80 9.95 -7.78
CA GLN A 26 6.09 9.40 -8.94
C GLN A 26 5.21 10.46 -9.63
N THR A 27 4.62 11.38 -8.86
CA THR A 27 3.82 12.50 -9.39
C THR A 27 4.37 13.82 -8.87
N ALA A 28 4.24 14.89 -9.66
CA ALA A 28 4.72 16.22 -9.28
C ALA A 28 4.12 16.73 -7.97
N THR A 29 2.86 16.36 -7.69
CA THR A 29 2.10 16.83 -6.52
C THR A 29 2.05 15.84 -5.36
N GLY A 30 2.38 14.56 -5.59
CA GLY A 30 2.17 13.50 -4.59
C GLY A 30 0.71 13.02 -4.47
N TYR A 31 -0.20 13.50 -5.33
CA TYR A 31 -1.57 13.01 -5.43
C TYR A 31 -1.71 11.98 -6.54
N GLY A 32 -2.68 11.08 -6.39
CA GLY A 32 -2.98 10.05 -7.37
C GLY A 32 -3.71 8.85 -6.78
N LEU A 33 -4.42 8.11 -7.62
CA LEU A 33 -5.20 6.93 -7.21
C LEU A 33 -4.35 5.66 -7.07
N LYS A 34 -3.12 5.66 -7.59
CA LYS A 34 -2.20 4.51 -7.59
C LYS A 34 -0.75 4.98 -7.49
N LEU A 35 -0.41 5.50 -6.32
CA LEU A 35 0.96 5.85 -5.97
C LEU A 35 1.66 4.61 -5.45
N THR A 36 2.82 4.31 -6.03
CA THR A 36 3.67 3.21 -5.61
C THR A 36 4.33 3.59 -4.30
N THR A 37 4.16 2.77 -3.26
CA THR A 37 4.86 2.96 -1.99
C THR A 37 6.10 2.05 -1.94
N PRO A 38 7.05 2.31 -1.03
CA PRO A 38 8.20 1.44 -0.85
C PRO A 38 7.87 0.17 -0.05
N TYR A 39 6.60 -0.09 0.26
CA TYR A 39 6.20 -1.20 1.12
C TYR A 39 5.55 -2.35 0.32
N LYS A 40 5.74 -3.56 0.84
CA LYS A 40 4.98 -4.75 0.46
C LYS A 40 4.33 -5.33 1.70
N THR A 41 3.20 -6.00 1.54
CA THR A 41 2.54 -6.75 2.61
C THR A 41 2.25 -8.16 2.13
N GLU A 42 2.32 -9.12 3.05
CA GLU A 42 1.93 -10.49 2.79
C GLU A 42 0.41 -10.64 2.81
N TYR A 43 -0.16 -11.26 1.78
CA TYR A 43 -1.56 -11.64 1.76
C TYR A 43 -1.71 -13.01 1.09
N ASN A 44 -2.35 -13.97 1.76
CA ASN A 44 -2.50 -15.35 1.27
C ASN A 44 -1.17 -15.99 0.81
N GLY A 45 -0.11 -15.86 1.60
CA GLY A 45 1.20 -16.49 1.34
C GLY A 45 2.00 -15.86 0.19
N ARG A 46 1.61 -14.67 -0.30
CA ARG A 46 2.32 -13.94 -1.35
C ARG A 46 2.52 -12.48 -0.96
N MET A 47 3.69 -11.94 -1.30
CA MET A 47 3.99 -10.52 -1.11
C MET A 47 3.35 -9.67 -2.22
N TYR A 48 2.54 -8.71 -1.82
CA TYR A 48 1.90 -7.73 -2.69
C TYR A 48 2.45 -6.34 -2.42
N ARG A 49 2.66 -5.55 -3.47
CA ARG A 49 3.03 -4.15 -3.31
C ARG A 49 1.85 -3.34 -2.82
N VAL A 50 2.11 -2.52 -1.81
CA VAL A 50 1.15 -1.56 -1.27
C VAL A 50 1.11 -0.34 -2.20
N TYR A 51 -0.09 0.12 -2.51
CA TYR A 51 -0.34 1.35 -3.23
C TYR A 51 -1.06 2.33 -2.33
N ALA A 52 -0.81 3.61 -2.53
CA ALA A 52 -1.56 4.69 -1.91
C ALA A 52 -2.48 5.34 -2.94
N ALA A 53 -3.74 5.55 -2.56
CA ALA A 53 -4.62 6.49 -3.20
C ALA A 53 -4.68 7.75 -2.33
N CYS A 54 -4.10 8.85 -2.81
CA CYS A 54 -4.13 10.14 -2.13
C CYS A 54 -4.97 11.10 -2.96
N VAL A 55 -6.12 11.50 -2.40
CA VAL A 55 -7.03 12.47 -2.97
C VAL A 55 -7.25 13.56 -1.93
N SER A 56 -6.74 14.76 -2.19
CA SER A 56 -6.75 15.86 -1.20
C SER A 56 -6.08 15.45 0.11
N ASN A 57 -6.65 15.81 1.26
CA ASN A 57 -6.14 15.49 2.60
C ASN A 57 -6.36 14.04 3.04
N VAL A 58 -6.94 13.18 2.21
CA VAL A 58 -7.23 11.78 2.56
C VAL A 58 -6.34 10.84 1.74
N GLY A 59 -5.60 10.00 2.47
CA GLY A 59 -4.81 8.90 1.92
C GLY A 59 -5.41 7.56 2.31
N SER A 60 -5.47 6.61 1.38
CA SER A 60 -5.89 5.23 1.64
C SER A 60 -4.90 4.24 1.04
N LEU A 61 -4.51 3.24 1.83
CA LEU A 61 -3.58 2.20 1.40
C LEU A 61 -4.34 0.96 0.92
N TYR A 62 -3.86 0.32 -0.13
CA TYR A 62 -4.47 -0.89 -0.66
C TYR A 62 -3.48 -1.79 -1.40
N ILE A 63 -3.83 -3.06 -1.56
CA ILE A 63 -3.16 -4.00 -2.47
C ILE A 63 -4.09 -4.42 -3.61
N LEU A 64 -3.49 -4.92 -4.69
CA LEU A 64 -4.23 -5.50 -5.82
C LEU A 64 -4.05 -7.02 -5.80
N SER A 65 -5.12 -7.76 -5.50
CA SER A 65 -5.13 -9.22 -5.54
C SER A 65 -6.26 -9.71 -6.42
N LYS A 66 -5.94 -10.59 -7.39
CA LYS A 66 -6.90 -11.15 -8.37
C LYS A 66 -7.78 -10.08 -9.05
N GLY A 67 -7.20 -8.93 -9.38
CA GLY A 67 -7.91 -7.80 -10.01
C GLY A 67 -8.79 -6.96 -9.07
N LYS A 68 -8.89 -7.33 -7.79
CA LYS A 68 -9.65 -6.58 -6.76
C LYS A 68 -8.72 -5.73 -5.90
N ARG A 69 -9.22 -4.59 -5.43
CA ARG A 69 -8.56 -3.74 -4.44
C ARG A 69 -8.93 -4.21 -3.05
N LEU A 70 -7.93 -4.50 -2.23
CA LEU A 70 -8.10 -4.83 -0.81
C LEU A 70 -7.52 -3.68 0.00
N VAL A 71 -8.34 -3.02 0.81
CA VAL A 71 -7.96 -1.82 1.56
C VAL A 71 -7.28 -2.23 2.85
N LEU A 72 -6.16 -1.58 3.17
CA LEU A 72 -5.45 -1.76 4.44
C LEU A 72 -6.00 -0.76 5.46
N ARG A 73 -6.39 -1.24 6.63
CA ARG A 73 -6.72 -0.43 7.81
C ARG A 73 -5.53 -0.36 8.75
N ASN A 74 -5.59 0.56 9.70
CA ASN A 74 -4.56 0.71 10.72
C ASN A 74 -4.44 -0.56 11.60
N GLU A 75 -5.55 -1.26 11.83
CA GLU A 75 -5.61 -2.53 12.58
C GLU A 75 -4.93 -3.69 11.84
N ASP A 76 -4.81 -3.59 10.52
CA ASP A 76 -4.21 -4.62 9.66
C ASP A 76 -2.66 -4.56 9.70
N ILE A 77 -2.11 -3.49 10.28
CA ILE A 77 -0.67 -3.26 10.40
C ILE A 77 -0.23 -3.72 11.79
N SER A 78 0.33 -4.93 11.87
CA SER A 78 1.09 -5.31 13.07
C SER A 78 2.29 -4.39 13.24
N GLU A 79 2.52 -3.92 14.47
CA GLU A 79 3.49 -2.87 14.82
C GLU A 79 4.81 -3.01 14.06
N VAL A 80 5.21 -1.95 13.35
CA VAL A 80 6.53 -1.84 12.73
C VAL A 80 7.55 -1.76 13.87
N THR A 81 8.14 -2.90 14.23
CA THR A 81 9.25 -2.95 15.18
C THR A 81 10.40 -2.14 14.58
N HIS A 82 10.72 -1.02 15.23
CA HIS A 82 11.83 -0.14 14.88
C HIS A 82 13.18 -0.77 15.25
#